data_AF-A0A3M5FKF8-F1
#
_entry.id   AF-A0A3M5FKF8-F1
#
_cell.length_a   1.000
_cell.length_b   1.000
_cell.length_c   1.000
_cell.angle_alpha   90.00
_cell.angle_beta   90.00
_cell.angle_gamma   90.00
#
_symmetry.space_group_name_H-M   'P 1'
#
loop_
_entity.id
_entity.type
_entity.pdbx_description
1 polymer ?
#
loop_
_entity_poly.entity_id
_entity_poly.type
_entity_poly.pdbx_seq_one_letter_code
_entity_poly.pdbx_strand_id
1 'polypeptide(L)'
;MTKPKTDRVKYTLEFKLEAVRLVDTCLTLAAAARSLGMSDQTLFNWVKAHRQGRLTGADIKPVTPEQMEISRLRAELTRVKMERDILEKATAYFAKASS
;
A
#
# COMPACT_ATOMS: atom_id res chain seq x y z
N MET A 1 -0.75 -31.32 23.33
CA MET A 1 -1.91 -30.40 23.43
C MET A 1 -1.65 -29.22 22.49
N THR A 2 -2.36 -29.16 21.36
CA THR A 2 -2.29 -28.05 20.40
C THR A 2 -3.15 -26.89 20.91
N LYS A 3 -2.56 -25.69 21.01
CA LYS A 3 -3.28 -24.48 21.45
C LYS A 3 -4.40 -24.14 20.45
N PRO A 4 -5.59 -23.72 20.91
CA PRO A 4 -6.68 -23.34 20.02
C PRO A 4 -6.27 -22.12 19.16
N LYS A 5 -6.65 -22.15 17.88
CA LYS A 5 -6.48 -21.01 16.96
C LYS A 5 -7.38 -19.87 17.44
N THR A 6 -6.79 -18.76 17.87
CA THR A 6 -7.54 -17.54 18.17
C THR A 6 -8.00 -16.91 16.86
N ASP A 7 -9.32 -16.70 16.71
CA ASP A 7 -9.86 -15.97 15.57
C ASP A 7 -9.34 -14.54 15.57
N ARG A 8 -8.69 -14.15 14.46
CA ARG A 8 -8.11 -12.81 14.31
C ARG A 8 -9.20 -11.80 14.01
N VAL A 9 -9.37 -10.84 14.91
CA VAL A 9 -10.26 -9.69 14.71
C VAL A 9 -9.82 -8.91 13.47
N LYS A 10 -10.77 -8.66 12.57
CA LYS A 10 -10.60 -7.89 11.35
C LYS A 10 -11.10 -6.46 11.58
N TYR A 11 -10.27 -5.48 11.24
CA TYR A 11 -10.57 -4.05 11.36
C TYR A 11 -10.61 -3.38 10.00
N THR A 12 -11.62 -2.56 9.74
CA THR A 12 -11.74 -1.76 8.51
C THR A 12 -10.58 -0.75 8.41
N LEU A 13 -10.30 -0.26 7.20
CA LEU A 13 -9.27 0.78 7.02
C LEU A 13 -9.65 2.06 7.78
N GLU A 14 -10.91 2.46 7.69
CA GLU A 14 -11.46 3.63 8.38
C GLU A 14 -11.22 3.55 9.89
N PHE A 15 -11.55 2.43 10.53
CA PHE A 15 -11.31 2.24 11.96
C PHE A 15 -9.82 2.36 12.31
N LYS A 16 -8.94 1.78 11.49
CA LYS A 16 -7.49 1.88 11.71
C LYS A 16 -6.97 3.31 11.58
N LEU A 17 -7.50 4.09 10.64
CA LEU A 17 -7.13 5.49 10.44
C LEU A 17 -7.58 6.36 11.62
N GLU A 18 -8.82 6.19 12.08
CA GLU A 18 -9.31 6.88 13.27
C GLU A 18 -8.53 6.49 14.53
N ALA A 19 -8.18 5.21 14.69
CA ALA A 19 -7.34 4.75 15.78
C ALA A 19 -5.94 5.41 15.76
N VAL A 20 -5.34 5.58 14.57
CA VAL A 20 -4.07 6.30 14.42
C VAL A 20 -4.23 7.79 14.75
N ARG A 21 -5.31 8.43 14.29
CA ARG A 21 -5.61 9.85 14.59
C ARG A 21 -5.82 10.09 16.09
N LEU A 22 -6.43 9.14 16.79
CA LEU A 22 -6.62 9.20 18.24
C LEU A 22 -5.29 9.22 19.00
N VAL A 23 -4.22 8.64 18.45
CA VAL A 23 -2.89 8.70 19.08
C VAL A 23 -2.37 10.13 19.15
N ASP A 24 -2.72 10.99 18.19
CA ASP A 24 -2.28 12.39 18.17
C ASP A 24 -3.03 13.24 19.20
N THR A 25 -4.24 12.84 19.59
CA THR A 25 -5.04 13.54 20.62
C THR A 25 -4.82 12.99 22.03
N CYS A 26 -4.31 11.76 22.14
CA CYS A 26 -3.97 11.15 23.42
C CYS A 26 -2.53 11.50 23.82
N LEU A 27 -2.29 11.74 25.11
CA LEU A 27 -0.94 12.00 25.63
C LEU A 27 0.04 10.84 25.39
N THR A 28 -0.45 9.60 25.27
CA THR A 28 0.37 8.41 25.03
C THR A 28 -0.36 7.37 24.17
N LEU A 29 0.40 6.54 23.46
CA LEU A 29 -0.13 5.40 22.71
C LEU A 29 -0.89 4.40 23.59
N ALA A 30 -0.40 4.16 24.82
CA ALA A 30 -1.04 3.27 25.79
C ALA A 30 -2.39 3.82 26.28
N ALA A 31 -2.56 5.14 26.35
CA ALA A 31 -3.86 5.75 26.66
C ALA A 31 -4.86 5.53 25.51
N ALA A 32 -4.43 5.76 24.26
CA ALA A 32 -5.25 5.52 23.08
C ALA A 32 -5.65 4.04 22.94
N ALA A 33 -4.71 3.12 23.13
CA ALA A 33 -4.97 1.67 23.06
C ALA A 33 -5.97 1.19 24.11
N ARG A 34 -5.84 1.68 25.37
CA ARG A 34 -6.82 1.41 26.44
C ARG A 34 -8.19 1.97 26.11
N SER A 35 -8.27 3.20 25.56
CA SER A 35 -9.55 3.80 25.15
C SER A 35 -10.24 3.00 24.04
N LEU A 36 -9.47 2.36 23.17
CA LEU A 36 -9.97 1.52 22.06
C LEU A 36 -10.18 0.05 22.46
N GLY A 37 -9.84 -0.33 23.70
CA GLY A 37 -9.94 -1.72 24.17
C GLY A 37 -9.04 -2.68 23.38
N MET A 38 -7.89 -2.21 22.87
CA MET A 38 -6.98 -3.00 22.03
C MET A 38 -5.56 -3.05 22.60
N SER A 39 -4.73 -3.94 22.06
CA SER A 39 -3.33 -4.03 22.50
C SER A 39 -2.48 -2.87 21.98
N ASP A 40 -1.61 -2.34 22.83
CA ASP A 40 -0.63 -1.30 22.50
C ASP A 40 0.22 -1.71 21.27
N GLN A 41 0.64 -2.97 21.21
CA GLN A 41 1.45 -3.47 20.09
C GLN A 41 0.68 -3.42 18.75
N THR A 42 -0.62 -3.71 18.75
CA THR A 42 -1.44 -3.60 17.54
C THR A 42 -1.53 -2.15 17.08
N LEU A 43 -1.81 -1.23 17.99
CA LEU A 43 -1.91 0.19 17.67
C LEU A 43 -0.58 0.77 17.19
N PHE A 44 0.53 0.40 17.84
CA PHE A 44 1.88 0.76 17.40
C PHE A 44 2.19 0.30 15.98
N ASN A 45 1.83 -0.94 15.64
CA ASN A 45 2.03 -1.46 14.29
C ASN A 45 1.24 -0.66 13.24
N TRP A 46 0.04 -0.19 13.59
CA TRP A 46 -0.77 0.65 12.69
C TRP A 46 -0.18 2.04 12.52
N VAL A 47 0.26 2.70 13.59
CA VAL A 47 0.94 4.00 13.51
C VAL A 47 2.20 3.90 12.64
N LYS A 48 3.00 2.85 12.83
CA LYS A 48 4.19 2.58 12.00
C LYS A 48 3.82 2.38 10.53
N ALA A 49 2.80 1.57 10.24
CA ALA A 49 2.35 1.32 8.87
C ALA A 49 1.79 2.59 8.21
N HIS A 50 1.05 3.41 8.96
CA HIS A 50 0.52 4.70 8.50
C HIS A 50 1.64 5.65 8.08
N ARG A 51 2.67 5.83 8.93
CA ARG A 51 3.85 6.65 8.62
C ARG A 51 4.63 6.17 7.40
N GLN A 52 4.51 4.90 7.03
CA GLN A 52 5.13 4.31 5.85
C GLN A 52 4.24 4.33 4.60
N GLY A 53 3.00 4.82 4.69
CA GLY A 53 2.02 4.77 3.60
C GLY A 53 1.53 3.34 3.28
N ARG A 54 1.63 2.41 4.25
CA ARG A 54 1.30 0.99 4.09
C ARG A 54 0.16 0.53 4.99
N LEU A 55 -0.60 1.45 5.59
CA LEU A 55 -1.74 1.08 6.42
C LEU A 55 -2.89 0.59 5.54
N THR A 56 -3.39 -0.61 5.84
CA THR A 56 -4.36 -1.32 5.01
C THR A 56 -5.50 -1.87 5.86
N GLY A 57 -6.71 -1.90 5.32
CA GLY A 57 -7.89 -2.46 5.98
C GLY A 57 -7.96 -3.99 5.93
N ALA A 58 -8.92 -4.59 6.62
CA ALA A 58 -9.18 -6.02 6.55
C ALA A 58 -9.67 -6.51 5.17
N ASP A 59 -10.18 -5.60 4.34
CA ASP A 59 -10.74 -5.90 3.02
C ASP A 59 -9.73 -5.78 1.88
N ILE A 60 -8.43 -5.70 2.17
CA ILE A 60 -7.43 -5.86 1.11
C ILE A 60 -7.46 -7.33 0.70
N LYS A 61 -8.25 -7.61 -0.33
CA LYS A 61 -8.17 -8.85 -1.09
C LYS A 61 -6.69 -9.09 -1.40
N PRO A 62 -6.16 -10.30 -1.14
CA PRO A 62 -4.85 -10.67 -1.65
C PRO A 62 -4.79 -10.27 -3.12
N VAL A 63 -3.71 -9.59 -3.54
CA VAL A 63 -3.51 -9.25 -4.95
C VAL A 63 -3.60 -10.56 -5.71
N THR A 64 -4.58 -10.68 -6.60
CA THR A 64 -4.79 -11.93 -7.31
C THR A 64 -3.68 -12.11 -8.35
N PRO A 65 -3.35 -13.34 -8.76
CA PRO A 65 -2.39 -13.58 -9.83
C PRO A 65 -2.73 -12.77 -11.10
N GLU A 66 -4.02 -12.61 -11.40
CA GLU A 66 -4.49 -11.81 -12.53
C GLU A 66 -4.18 -10.32 -12.36
N GLN A 67 -4.32 -9.78 -11.14
CA GLN A 67 -3.95 -8.39 -10.85
C GLN A 67 -2.44 -8.15 -10.91
N MET A 68 -1.64 -9.13 -10.48
CA MET A 68 -0.19 -9.09 -10.66
C MET A 68 0.18 -9.08 -12.14
N GLU A 69 -0.47 -9.94 -12.94
CA GLU A 69 -0.23 -10.03 -14.39
C GLU A 69 -0.66 -8.74 -15.10
N ILE A 70 -1.81 -8.16 -14.75
CA ILE A 70 -2.22 -6.84 -15.26
C ILE A 70 -1.19 -5.76 -14.94
N SER A 71 -0.64 -5.76 -13.73
CA SER A 71 0.40 -4.80 -13.34
C SER A 71 1.68 -5.00 -14.15
N ARG A 72 2.10 -6.26 -14.36
CA ARG A 72 3.26 -6.61 -15.20
C ARG A 72 3.06 -6.16 -16.63
N LEU A 73 1.92 -6.51 -17.24
CA LEU A 73 1.59 -6.15 -18.62
C LEU A 73 1.52 -4.63 -18.81
N ARG A 74 0.99 -3.89 -17.84
CA ARG A 74 1.00 -2.41 -17.87
C ARG A 74 2.42 -1.85 -17.83
N ALA A 75 3.29 -2.39 -16.98
CA ALA A 75 4.69 -1.95 -16.91
C ALA A 75 5.43 -2.25 -18.23
N GLU A 76 5.22 -3.43 -18.81
CA GLU A 76 5.81 -3.81 -20.09
C GLU A 76 5.30 -2.93 -21.24
N LEU A 77 3.99 -2.68 -21.30
CA LEU A 77 3.40 -1.81 -22.30
C LEU A 77 3.93 -0.38 -22.20
N THR A 78 4.13 0.14 -20.99
CA THR A 78 4.78 1.45 -20.80
C THR A 78 6.22 1.44 -21.31
N ARG A 79 7.01 0.41 -21.00
CA ARG A 79 8.39 0.27 -21.49
C ARG A 79 8.44 0.27 -23.03
N VAL A 80 7.62 -0.57 -23.67
CA VAL A 80 7.58 -0.68 -25.13
C VAL A 80 7.16 0.63 -25.79
N LYS A 81 6.17 1.34 -25.22
CA LYS A 81 5.77 2.67 -25.71
C LYS A 81 6.91 3.67 -25.61
N MET A 82 7.64 3.69 -24.50
CA MET A 82 8.80 4.57 -24.34
C MET A 82 9.89 4.26 -25.37
N GLU A 83 10.19 2.99 -25.61
CA GLU A 83 11.19 2.57 -26.62
C GLU A 83 10.79 3.03 -28.03
N ARG A 84 9.53 2.82 -28.41
CA ARG A 84 8.98 3.31 -29.68
C ARG A 84 9.12 4.82 -29.80
N ASP A 85 8.74 5.56 -28.76
CA ASP A 85 8.78 7.03 -28.78
C ASP A 85 10.22 7.56 -28.89
N ILE A 86 11.19 6.87 -28.29
CA ILE A 86 12.62 7.20 -28.43
C ILE A 86 13.08 6.96 -29.87
N LEU A 87 12.73 5.81 -30.46
CA LEU A 87 13.06 5.48 -31.84
C LEU A 87 12.47 6.49 -32.82
N GLU A 88 11.21 6.86 -32.66
CA GLU A 88 10.54 7.86 -33.49
C GLU A 88 11.20 9.24 -33.40
N LYS A 89 11.60 9.66 -32.19
CA LYS A 89 12.36 10.90 -32.00
C LYS A 89 13.73 10.83 -32.68
N ALA A 90 14.42 9.69 -32.59
CA ALA A 90 15.72 9.50 -33.22
C ALA A 90 15.61 9.55 -34.75
N THR A 91 14.66 8.84 -35.36
CA THR A 91 14.46 8.86 -36.82
C THR A 91 14.10 10.26 -37.32
N ALA A 92 13.21 10.97 -36.61
CA ALA A 92 12.87 12.34 -36.93
C ALA A 92 14.09 13.29 -36.86
N TYR A 93 14.95 13.12 -35.85
CA TYR A 93 16.19 13.89 -35.73
C TYR A 93 17.15 13.62 -36.90
N PHE A 94 17.38 12.35 -37.25
CA PHE A 94 18.28 12.00 -38.35
C PHE A 94 17.75 12.48 -39.71
N ALA A 95 16.45 12.36 -39.99
CA ALA A 95 15.85 12.85 -41.22
C ALA A 95 16.02 14.38 -41.40
N LYS A 96 15.90 15.14 -40.29
CA LYS A 96 16.14 16.58 -40.29
C LYS A 96 17.62 16.95 -40.49
N ALA A 97 18.56 16.11 -40.04
CA ALA A 97 19.99 16.38 -40.18
C ALA A 97 20.53 16.05 -41.58
N SER A 98 19.81 15.24 -42.36
CA SER A 98 20.17 14.85 -43.73
C SER A 98 19.49 15.69 -44.82
N SER A 99 18.77 16.75 -44.44
CA SER A 99 18.13 17.73 -45.34
C SER A 99 18.76 19.10 -45.19
#